data_AF-A0A7W3D2H5-F1
#
_entry.id   AF-A0A7W3D2H5-F1
#
_cell.length_a   1.000
_cell.length_b   1.000
_cell.length_c   1.000
_cell.angle_alpha   90.00
_cell.angle_beta   90.00
_cell.angle_gamma   90.00
#
_symmetry.space_group_name_H-M   'P 1'
#
loop_
_entity.id
_entity.type
_entity.pdbx_description
1 polymer ?
#
loop_
_entity_poly.entity_id
_entity_poly.type
_entity_poly.pdbx_seq_one_letter_code
_entity_poly.pdbx_strand_id
1 'polypeptide(L)'
;MYYLDRVEHLDLYEVIEEQGFAGIVARNTGLTNLPENIFGTSQLDKPPVIAHNNVVLNGGNGIDILNGGLGNDVLNGGGGNDTLNGGAGNDILNGGLGADVMVGGAGNDIYVVDNNGDVVTEGLNGGTDTVQTTLHNYTLTNNVENLVFTGTGAFTGRGNAIANTITGGSGNDFLYGMGGNDTLNGGAGNDVLDGGEGADNLQGGTGNDKMTGGAGNDRLDGGEGADLMVGGLGNDTYIVDNNGDVVTEGLNGGTDAVQTTLHNYTLTNNVENLVFTGTGAFTGRGNAIANTITGGSGNDFLYGMGGNDTLYGGAGNDALDGGDGADNLQGGAGNDKLTGGAGNDRLEGGQGDDIMTGGAGNDTFVFSAGFGRDRITSGFDSNPSGGQDYLDVSLFGIGVANFASSVKIAGGTGNSTVITIGDPVNANVITLENVNSKSVNIDDFILIG
;
A
#
# COMPACT_ATOMS: atom_id res chain seq x y z
N MET A 1 9.71 -44.31 -83.62
CA MET A 1 11.10 -44.10 -83.13
C MET A 1 11.60 -42.78 -83.70
N TYR A 2 12.34 -42.01 -82.91
CA TYR A 2 13.05 -40.77 -83.25
C TYR A 2 12.23 -39.58 -83.81
N TYR A 3 12.06 -38.56 -82.95
CA TYR A 3 11.96 -37.13 -83.29
C TYR A 3 12.81 -36.40 -82.24
N LEU A 4 13.93 -35.75 -82.59
CA LEU A 4 14.08 -34.36 -83.10
C LEU A 4 13.68 -33.27 -82.08
N ASP A 5 14.33 -32.11 -82.00
CA ASP A 5 15.76 -31.72 -82.13
C ASP A 5 15.86 -30.30 -81.49
N ARG A 6 17.04 -29.99 -80.92
CA ARG A 6 17.75 -28.68 -80.73
C ARG A 6 17.19 -27.36 -81.35
N VAL A 7 17.53 -26.12 -80.89
CA VAL A 7 18.53 -25.55 -79.93
C VAL A 7 17.97 -24.21 -79.32
N GLU A 8 18.71 -23.66 -78.33
CA GLU A 8 18.90 -22.23 -77.92
C GLU A 8 18.10 -21.76 -76.67
N HIS A 9 18.65 -21.00 -75.70
CA HIS A 9 19.99 -20.38 -75.52
C HIS A 9 20.35 -20.31 -74.00
N LEU A 10 21.63 -20.07 -73.65
CA LEU A 10 22.13 -19.94 -72.26
C LEU A 10 22.28 -18.45 -71.82
N ASP A 11 22.20 -18.19 -70.50
CA ASP A 11 23.03 -17.28 -69.66
C ASP A 11 22.23 -16.71 -68.44
N LEU A 12 22.63 -17.02 -67.19
CA LEU A 12 23.32 -16.17 -66.19
C LEU A 12 22.58 -14.87 -65.77
N TYR A 13 22.55 -14.41 -64.51
CA TYR A 13 23.22 -14.80 -63.24
C TYR A 13 22.14 -15.36 -62.25
N GLU A 14 22.32 -15.57 -60.93
CA GLU A 14 23.38 -15.27 -59.95
C GLU A 14 23.37 -16.29 -58.77
N VAL A 15 24.16 -16.06 -57.71
CA VAL A 15 24.12 -16.81 -56.44
C VAL A 15 23.98 -15.82 -55.28
N ILE A 16 22.98 -16.03 -54.42
CA ILE A 16 22.98 -15.54 -53.04
C ILE A 16 22.65 -16.74 -52.14
N GLU A 17 23.67 -17.29 -51.48
CA GLU A 17 23.48 -18.16 -50.34
C GLU A 17 23.04 -17.30 -49.16
N GLU A 18 21.89 -17.59 -48.54
CA GLU A 18 21.73 -17.28 -47.12
C GLU A 18 20.80 -18.27 -46.41
N GLN A 19 21.25 -18.64 -45.20
CA GLN A 19 20.52 -19.32 -44.13
C GLN A 19 19.94 -20.71 -44.45
N GLY A 20 20.70 -21.75 -44.08
CA GLY A 20 20.21 -23.12 -44.05
C GLY A 20 19.22 -23.34 -42.91
N PHE A 21 17.99 -23.72 -43.25
CA PHE A 21 17.04 -24.34 -42.33
C PHE A 21 16.75 -25.78 -42.78
N ALA A 22 17.36 -26.74 -42.10
CA ALA A 22 17.01 -28.15 -42.19
C ALA A 22 15.95 -28.51 -41.12
N GLY A 23 14.77 -27.90 -41.22
CA GLY A 23 13.64 -28.18 -40.33
C GLY A 23 12.82 -29.39 -40.81
N ILE A 24 12.87 -30.50 -40.09
CA ILE A 24 11.98 -31.65 -40.33
C ILE A 24 10.61 -31.32 -39.74
N VAL A 25 9.61 -31.09 -40.60
CA VAL A 25 8.21 -30.98 -40.17
C VAL A 25 7.68 -32.37 -39.82
N ALA A 26 7.52 -32.65 -38.52
CA ALA A 26 6.79 -33.81 -38.05
C ALA A 26 5.32 -33.69 -38.47
N ARG A 27 4.88 -34.51 -39.43
CA ARG A 27 3.46 -34.60 -39.78
C ARG A 27 2.74 -35.48 -38.77
N ASN A 28 1.79 -34.90 -38.04
CA ASN A 28 0.81 -35.65 -37.26
C ASN A 28 -0.03 -36.56 -38.19
N THR A 29 0.34 -37.85 -38.28
CA THR A 29 -0.43 -38.86 -39.03
C THR A 29 -1.53 -39.47 -38.16
N GLY A 30 -2.49 -38.63 -37.76
CA GLY A 30 -3.63 -38.96 -36.90
C GLY A 30 -4.99 -39.01 -37.62
N LEU A 31 -5.03 -39.33 -38.92
CA LEU A 31 -6.30 -39.45 -39.68
C LEU A 31 -6.38 -40.75 -40.48
N THR A 32 -7.31 -41.61 -40.10
CA THR A 32 -7.65 -42.84 -40.83
C THR A 32 -8.79 -42.60 -41.82
N ASN A 33 -8.60 -43.08 -43.05
CA ASN A 33 -9.62 -43.30 -44.10
C ASN A 33 -10.36 -42.08 -44.70
N LEU A 34 -9.88 -41.57 -45.84
CA LEU A 34 -10.53 -41.64 -47.19
C LEU A 34 -9.79 -40.71 -48.21
N PRO A 35 -10.02 -40.81 -49.55
CA PRO A 35 -8.95 -40.60 -50.54
C PRO A 35 -9.08 -39.35 -51.47
N GLU A 36 -8.09 -39.21 -52.35
CA GLU A 36 -8.02 -38.42 -53.60
C GLU A 36 -7.87 -36.88 -53.54
N ASN A 37 -6.59 -36.45 -53.64
CA ASN A 37 -6.05 -35.74 -54.80
C ASN A 37 -6.86 -34.55 -55.40
N ILE A 38 -6.49 -33.31 -55.04
CA ILE A 38 -6.71 -32.13 -55.89
C ILE A 38 -5.40 -31.33 -56.03
N PHE A 39 -4.86 -31.31 -57.25
CA PHE A 39 -3.92 -30.26 -57.66
C PHE A 39 -4.73 -29.06 -58.17
N GLY A 40 -4.43 -27.85 -57.69
CA GLY A 40 -5.05 -26.60 -58.12
C GLY A 40 -4.01 -25.47 -58.13
N THR A 41 -3.95 -24.73 -59.24
CA THR A 41 -2.87 -23.77 -59.53
C THR A 41 -3.15 -22.35 -59.05
N SER A 42 -2.07 -21.56 -58.95
CA SER A 42 -2.02 -20.09 -58.97
C SER A 42 -2.77 -19.32 -57.89
N GLN A 43 -2.01 -18.75 -56.94
CA GLN A 43 -2.00 -17.32 -56.58
C GLN A 43 -0.76 -17.05 -55.71
N LEU A 44 0.40 -16.86 -56.36
CA LEU A 44 1.51 -16.11 -55.78
C LEU A 44 1.10 -14.62 -55.81
N ASP A 45 0.35 -14.17 -54.80
CA ASP A 45 0.18 -12.74 -54.45
C ASP A 45 -0.57 -12.55 -53.11
N LYS A 46 -0.13 -13.32 -52.11
CA LYS A 46 -0.20 -13.06 -50.67
C LYS A 46 0.60 -14.17 -49.98
N PRO A 47 1.43 -13.89 -48.97
CA PRO A 47 1.84 -14.96 -48.07
C PRO A 47 0.56 -15.59 -47.50
N PRO A 48 0.48 -16.92 -47.35
CA PRO A 48 -0.68 -17.52 -46.73
C PRO A 48 -0.80 -16.93 -45.33
N VAL A 49 -1.90 -16.23 -45.08
CA VAL A 49 -2.32 -15.90 -43.71
C VAL A 49 -2.77 -17.23 -43.11
N ILE A 50 -1.79 -18.02 -42.64
CA ILE A 50 -2.03 -19.06 -41.66
C ILE A 50 -2.59 -18.28 -40.46
N ALA A 51 -3.88 -18.44 -40.19
CA ALA A 51 -4.47 -17.84 -39.01
C ALA A 51 -3.69 -18.36 -37.79
N HIS A 52 -3.10 -17.42 -37.05
CA HIS A 52 -2.42 -17.65 -35.79
C HIS A 52 -3.49 -18.12 -34.80
N ASN A 53 -3.61 -19.43 -34.66
CA ASN A 53 -4.70 -20.10 -33.96
C ASN A 53 -4.13 -20.79 -32.74
N ASN A 54 -4.76 -20.56 -31.59
CA ASN A 54 -4.54 -21.30 -30.36
C ASN A 54 -4.43 -22.82 -30.63
N VAL A 55 -3.29 -23.42 -30.31
CA VAL A 55 -3.05 -24.87 -30.40
C VAL A 55 -3.02 -25.52 -29.02
N VAL A 56 -3.33 -26.81 -28.99
CA VAL A 56 -3.06 -27.68 -27.83
C VAL A 56 -2.09 -28.76 -28.29
N LEU A 57 -0.88 -28.74 -27.75
CA LEU A 57 0.19 -29.69 -28.05
C LEU A 57 0.40 -30.58 -26.83
N ASN A 58 0.51 -31.89 -27.06
CA ASN A 58 0.77 -32.87 -26.02
C ASN A 58 1.92 -33.77 -26.47
N GLY A 59 2.98 -33.84 -25.68
CA GLY A 59 4.05 -34.81 -25.82
C GLY A 59 3.65 -36.19 -25.30
N GLY A 60 4.64 -37.07 -25.19
CA GLY A 60 4.49 -38.49 -24.87
C GLY A 60 5.08 -38.89 -23.53
N ASN A 61 5.90 -39.94 -23.57
CA ASN A 61 6.69 -40.45 -22.42
C ASN A 61 8.21 -40.43 -22.76
N GLY A 62 8.62 -39.55 -23.67
CA GLY A 62 9.99 -39.42 -24.14
C GLY A 62 10.32 -37.95 -24.35
N ILE A 63 11.57 -37.64 -24.74
CA ILE A 63 11.99 -36.27 -24.99
C ILE A 63 11.26 -35.69 -26.20
N ASP A 64 10.40 -34.72 -25.95
CA ASP A 64 9.60 -34.00 -26.93
C ASP A 64 10.00 -32.52 -27.06
N ILE A 65 9.75 -31.93 -28.23
CA ILE A 65 9.98 -30.50 -28.51
C ILE A 65 8.68 -29.91 -29.04
N LEU A 66 8.02 -29.08 -28.24
CA LEU A 66 6.73 -28.47 -28.52
C LEU A 66 6.91 -26.98 -28.83
N ASN A 67 6.28 -26.51 -29.91
CA ASN A 67 6.33 -25.11 -30.33
C ASN A 67 4.91 -24.63 -30.65
N GLY A 68 4.34 -23.70 -29.88
CA GLY A 68 3.01 -23.13 -30.11
C GLY A 68 3.01 -22.23 -31.35
N GLY A 69 3.80 -21.17 -31.29
CA GLY A 69 4.13 -20.27 -32.38
C GLY A 69 3.49 -18.90 -32.20
N LEU A 70 2.22 -18.77 -32.55
CA LEU A 70 1.47 -17.50 -32.51
C LEU A 70 0.00 -17.80 -32.18
N GLY A 71 -0.49 -17.29 -31.05
CA GLY A 71 -1.79 -17.64 -30.48
C GLY A 71 -1.67 -17.82 -28.97
N ASN A 72 -2.77 -18.07 -28.27
CA ASN A 72 -2.73 -18.41 -26.85
C ASN A 72 -2.82 -19.95 -26.74
N ASP A 73 -1.68 -20.58 -26.55
CA ASP A 73 -1.44 -22.00 -26.75
C ASP A 73 -1.37 -22.77 -25.42
N VAL A 74 -1.54 -24.10 -25.49
CA VAL A 74 -1.39 -25.00 -24.34
C VAL A 74 -0.43 -26.12 -24.71
N LEU A 75 0.74 -26.15 -24.09
CA LEU A 75 1.81 -27.11 -24.31
C LEU A 75 1.94 -28.00 -23.07
N ASN A 76 1.69 -29.31 -23.22
CA ASN A 76 1.92 -30.31 -22.17
C ASN A 76 3.06 -31.24 -22.60
N GLY A 77 4.21 -31.23 -21.93
CA GLY A 77 5.33 -32.16 -22.21
C GLY A 77 4.92 -33.60 -21.94
N GLY A 78 4.50 -33.86 -20.70
CA GLY A 78 3.88 -35.10 -20.27
C GLY A 78 4.84 -35.94 -19.43
N GLY A 79 5.86 -36.50 -20.06
CA GLY A 79 6.96 -37.13 -19.34
C GLY A 79 8.15 -37.39 -20.25
N GLY A 80 9.34 -37.03 -19.80
CA GLY A 80 10.48 -36.81 -20.68
C GLY A 80 11.39 -35.76 -20.09
N ASN A 81 12.32 -35.23 -20.88
CA ASN A 81 13.04 -34.01 -20.52
C ASN A 81 12.84 -33.09 -21.72
N ASP A 82 11.74 -32.35 -21.68
CA ASP A 82 11.12 -31.78 -22.85
C ASP A 82 11.56 -30.33 -23.07
N THR A 83 11.24 -29.78 -24.23
CA THR A 83 11.45 -28.36 -24.52
C THR A 83 10.16 -27.76 -25.06
N LEU A 84 9.54 -26.89 -24.26
CA LEU A 84 8.30 -26.21 -24.56
C LEU A 84 8.62 -24.75 -24.91
N ASN A 85 8.16 -24.31 -26.07
CA ASN A 85 8.32 -22.96 -26.59
C ASN A 85 6.93 -22.41 -26.96
N GLY A 86 6.41 -21.47 -26.17
CA GLY A 86 5.11 -20.84 -26.40
C GLY A 86 5.12 -20.06 -27.71
N GLY A 87 5.77 -18.90 -27.71
CA GLY A 87 6.04 -18.09 -28.90
C GLY A 87 5.58 -16.66 -28.68
N ALA A 88 4.37 -16.34 -29.15
CA ALA A 88 3.72 -15.07 -28.82
C ALA A 88 2.19 -15.19 -28.71
N GLY A 89 1.67 -14.62 -27.63
CA GLY A 89 0.34 -14.83 -27.08
C GLY A 89 0.45 -15.22 -25.61
N ASN A 90 -0.67 -15.51 -24.96
CA ASN A 90 -0.66 -15.89 -23.54
C ASN A 90 -0.80 -17.40 -23.43
N ASP A 91 0.31 -18.08 -23.16
CA ASP A 91 0.49 -19.51 -23.28
C ASP A 91 0.47 -20.22 -21.91
N ILE A 92 0.14 -21.51 -21.92
CA ILE A 92 0.26 -22.39 -20.75
C ILE A 92 1.26 -23.48 -21.08
N LEU A 93 2.42 -23.46 -20.41
CA LEU A 93 3.49 -24.42 -20.55
C LEU A 93 3.52 -25.31 -19.31
N ASN A 94 3.29 -26.60 -19.49
CA ASN A 94 3.26 -27.60 -18.44
C ASN A 94 4.24 -28.73 -18.79
N GLY A 95 5.41 -28.74 -18.14
CA GLY A 95 6.43 -29.77 -18.36
C GLY A 95 5.91 -31.16 -17.97
N GLY A 96 5.69 -31.35 -16.67
CA GLY A 96 5.21 -32.60 -16.09
C GLY A 96 6.37 -33.49 -15.67
N LEU A 97 6.35 -34.77 -16.08
CA LEU A 97 7.28 -35.75 -15.51
C LEU A 97 8.68 -35.70 -16.13
N GLY A 98 9.50 -34.72 -15.73
CA GLY A 98 10.96 -34.85 -15.80
C GLY A 98 11.71 -33.56 -15.53
N ALA A 99 12.67 -33.19 -16.38
CA ALA A 99 13.43 -31.95 -16.18
C ALA A 99 13.36 -31.14 -17.46
N ASP A 100 12.38 -30.24 -17.50
CA ASP A 100 11.88 -29.63 -18.72
C ASP A 100 12.38 -28.20 -18.89
N VAL A 101 12.54 -27.76 -20.13
CA VAL A 101 12.88 -26.38 -20.47
C VAL A 101 11.64 -25.69 -21.01
N MET A 102 11.20 -24.62 -20.34
CA MET A 102 10.00 -23.86 -20.72
C MET A 102 10.37 -22.41 -21.06
N VAL A 103 9.93 -21.97 -22.24
CA VAL A 103 10.13 -20.62 -22.78
C VAL A 103 8.78 -20.13 -23.28
N GLY A 104 8.16 -19.18 -22.59
CA GLY A 104 6.86 -18.61 -22.95
C GLY A 104 7.01 -17.67 -24.13
N GLY A 105 7.70 -16.54 -23.92
CA GLY A 105 8.19 -15.70 -25.01
C GLY A 105 7.66 -14.27 -24.97
N ALA A 106 6.46 -14.03 -25.48
CA ALA A 106 5.88 -12.69 -25.58
C ALA A 106 4.36 -12.69 -25.41
N GLY A 107 3.89 -12.21 -24.27
CA GLY A 107 2.52 -12.29 -23.78
C GLY A 107 2.56 -12.53 -22.27
N ASN A 108 1.43 -12.93 -21.68
CA ASN A 108 1.38 -13.24 -20.25
C ASN A 108 1.22 -14.75 -20.06
N ASP A 109 2.32 -15.42 -19.76
CA ASP A 109 2.45 -16.88 -19.82
C ASP A 109 2.34 -17.55 -18.44
N ILE A 110 1.95 -18.83 -18.44
CA ILE A 110 1.86 -19.65 -17.23
C ILE A 110 2.76 -20.88 -17.36
N TYR A 111 3.74 -20.98 -16.46
CA TYR A 111 4.61 -22.12 -16.27
C TYR A 111 4.09 -23.01 -15.15
N VAL A 112 3.75 -24.26 -15.45
CA VAL A 112 3.47 -25.27 -14.43
C VAL A 112 4.75 -26.04 -14.16
N VAL A 113 5.34 -25.79 -12.99
CA VAL A 113 6.61 -26.37 -12.53
C VAL A 113 6.33 -27.36 -11.40
N ASP A 114 6.47 -28.65 -11.66
CA ASP A 114 6.31 -29.72 -10.67
C ASP A 114 7.59 -30.54 -10.44
N ASN A 115 8.69 -30.22 -11.13
CA ASN A 115 10.00 -30.82 -10.89
C ASN A 115 11.11 -29.80 -10.59
N ASN A 116 12.00 -30.14 -9.65
CA ASN A 116 13.19 -29.33 -9.34
C ASN A 116 14.20 -29.31 -10.52
N GLY A 117 14.03 -30.17 -11.52
CA GLY A 117 14.81 -30.15 -12.76
C GLY A 117 14.36 -29.11 -13.78
N ASP A 118 13.18 -28.51 -13.60
CA ASP A 118 12.59 -27.61 -14.60
C ASP A 118 13.29 -26.26 -14.66
N VAL A 119 13.37 -25.71 -15.87
CA VAL A 119 14.03 -24.44 -16.17
C VAL A 119 13.06 -23.55 -16.94
N VAL A 120 12.52 -22.54 -16.24
CA VAL A 120 11.79 -21.42 -16.85
C VAL A 120 12.81 -20.40 -17.37
N THR A 121 12.66 -19.94 -18.61
CA THR A 121 13.56 -18.98 -19.24
C THR A 121 12.76 -17.83 -19.84
N GLU A 122 12.92 -16.61 -19.30
CA GLU A 122 12.19 -15.44 -19.78
C GLU A 122 13.04 -14.31 -20.35
N GLY A 123 12.46 -13.67 -21.37
CA GLY A 123 13.01 -12.50 -22.05
C GLY A 123 12.65 -11.18 -21.36
N LEU A 124 13.38 -10.12 -21.71
CA LEU A 124 12.97 -8.77 -21.33
C LEU A 124 11.75 -8.34 -22.14
N ASN A 125 10.69 -7.90 -21.45
CA ASN A 125 9.38 -7.56 -22.03
C ASN A 125 8.66 -8.78 -22.64
N GLY A 126 8.69 -9.94 -21.96
CA GLY A 126 7.82 -11.09 -22.24
C GLY A 126 6.36 -10.68 -22.04
N GLY A 127 5.94 -10.55 -20.79
CA GLY A 127 4.78 -9.72 -20.45
C GLY A 127 4.59 -9.53 -18.95
N THR A 128 3.78 -10.40 -18.35
CA THR A 128 3.60 -10.47 -16.90
C THR A 128 3.28 -11.91 -16.58
N ASP A 129 4.31 -12.63 -16.16
CA ASP A 129 4.42 -14.06 -16.35
C ASP A 129 4.33 -14.79 -15.00
N THR A 130 3.83 -16.02 -15.00
CA THR A 130 3.43 -16.73 -13.77
C THR A 130 4.02 -18.12 -13.69
N VAL A 131 4.80 -18.39 -12.64
CA VAL A 131 5.08 -19.78 -12.22
C VAL A 131 4.00 -20.25 -11.26
N GLN A 132 3.31 -21.33 -11.62
CA GLN A 132 2.51 -22.15 -10.72
C GLN A 132 3.33 -23.37 -10.33
N THR A 133 3.48 -23.64 -9.03
CA THR A 133 4.29 -24.78 -8.57
C THR A 133 3.65 -25.55 -7.43
N THR A 134 3.95 -26.85 -7.38
CA THR A 134 3.67 -27.72 -6.22
C THR A 134 4.94 -28.11 -5.45
N LEU A 135 6.10 -27.58 -5.87
CA LEU A 135 7.37 -27.76 -5.17
C LEU A 135 7.38 -26.98 -3.86
N HIS A 136 7.78 -27.62 -2.76
CA HIS A 136 7.88 -26.97 -1.44
C HIS A 136 8.97 -25.87 -1.34
N ASN A 137 9.76 -25.65 -2.39
CA ASN A 137 10.76 -24.58 -2.46
C ASN A 137 10.95 -24.18 -3.93
N TYR A 138 10.80 -22.89 -4.25
CA TYR A 138 11.03 -22.35 -5.58
C TYR A 138 11.62 -20.93 -5.52
N THR A 139 12.33 -20.54 -6.57
CA THR A 139 12.89 -19.21 -6.74
C THR A 139 12.64 -18.76 -8.17
N LEU A 140 12.02 -17.61 -8.36
CA LEU A 140 11.74 -17.06 -9.68
C LEU A 140 13.04 -16.82 -10.45
N THR A 141 13.03 -17.20 -11.72
CA THR A 141 14.05 -16.74 -12.66
C THR A 141 13.83 -15.25 -12.94
N ASN A 142 14.88 -14.53 -13.31
CA ASN A 142 14.79 -13.14 -13.76
C ASN A 142 13.69 -12.95 -14.82
N ASN A 143 13.01 -11.80 -14.78
CA ASN A 143 11.92 -11.44 -15.70
C ASN A 143 10.64 -12.28 -15.56
N VAL A 144 10.46 -13.00 -14.46
CA VAL A 144 9.15 -13.57 -14.07
C VAL A 144 8.61 -12.75 -12.90
N GLU A 145 7.36 -12.32 -12.98
CA GLU A 145 6.72 -11.47 -11.96
C GLU A 145 5.98 -12.29 -10.89
N ASN A 146 5.28 -13.37 -11.26
CA ASN A 146 4.33 -14.02 -10.35
C ASN A 146 4.76 -15.45 -9.95
N LEU A 147 4.62 -15.78 -8.66
CA LEU A 147 4.85 -17.11 -8.10
C LEU A 147 3.65 -17.54 -7.27
N VAL A 148 2.97 -18.62 -7.70
CA VAL A 148 1.79 -19.16 -7.01
C VAL A 148 2.06 -20.59 -6.60
N PHE A 149 2.11 -20.86 -5.30
CA PHE A 149 2.08 -22.23 -4.81
C PHE A 149 0.67 -22.79 -4.91
N THR A 150 0.54 -23.95 -5.57
CA THR A 150 -0.71 -24.70 -5.76
C THR A 150 -0.69 -26.05 -5.03
N GLY A 151 0.37 -26.32 -4.26
CA GLY A 151 0.51 -27.51 -3.44
C GLY A 151 -0.26 -27.45 -2.12
N THR A 152 0.17 -28.25 -1.14
CA THR A 152 -0.39 -28.24 0.22
C THR A 152 0.73 -28.39 1.26
N GLY A 153 0.55 -27.77 2.43
CA GLY A 153 1.60 -27.68 3.44
C GLY A 153 2.67 -26.63 3.11
N ALA A 154 3.71 -26.56 3.93
CA ALA A 154 4.71 -25.50 3.90
C ALA A 154 5.44 -25.33 2.54
N PHE A 155 5.64 -24.07 2.16
CA PHE A 155 6.32 -23.60 0.96
C PHE A 155 7.46 -22.64 1.30
N THR A 156 8.44 -22.51 0.40
CA THR A 156 9.45 -21.46 0.42
C THR A 156 9.48 -20.80 -0.95
N GLY A 157 8.95 -19.59 -1.06
CA GLY A 157 8.90 -18.81 -2.29
C GLY A 157 9.95 -17.70 -2.26
N ARG A 158 10.65 -17.49 -3.38
CA ARG A 158 11.57 -16.36 -3.55
C ARG A 158 11.33 -15.65 -4.87
N GLY A 159 11.24 -14.33 -4.83
CA GLY A 159 11.26 -13.46 -5.99
C GLY A 159 12.65 -13.30 -6.59
N ASN A 160 12.83 -12.25 -7.39
CA ASN A 160 14.07 -11.89 -8.06
C ASN A 160 14.49 -10.44 -7.77
N ALA A 161 14.66 -9.56 -8.77
CA ALA A 161 15.08 -8.16 -8.58
C ALA A 161 14.12 -7.17 -9.26
N ILE A 162 12.89 -7.61 -9.50
CA ILE A 162 11.78 -6.85 -10.07
C ILE A 162 10.55 -7.04 -9.17
N ALA A 163 9.58 -6.13 -9.28
CA ALA A 163 8.30 -6.23 -8.59
C ALA A 163 7.64 -7.61 -8.81
N ASN A 164 7.53 -8.39 -7.73
CA ASN A 164 7.01 -9.74 -7.72
C ASN A 164 5.67 -9.85 -6.96
N THR A 165 4.83 -10.80 -7.37
CA THR A 165 3.65 -11.22 -6.59
C THR A 165 3.80 -12.69 -6.20
N ILE A 166 3.84 -12.99 -4.90
CA ILE A 166 4.09 -14.34 -4.37
C ILE A 166 2.96 -14.76 -3.42
N THR A 167 2.38 -15.94 -3.67
CA THR A 167 1.32 -16.54 -2.84
C THR A 167 1.78 -17.86 -2.22
N GLY A 168 1.76 -17.96 -0.88
CA GLY A 168 2.17 -19.12 -0.08
C GLY A 168 1.12 -20.23 -0.04
N GLY A 169 -0.10 -19.90 0.38
CA GLY A 169 -1.27 -20.79 0.28
C GLY A 169 -1.91 -21.14 1.61
N SER A 170 -1.53 -22.29 2.18
CA SER A 170 -2.13 -22.84 3.41
C SER A 170 -1.14 -23.63 4.27
N GLY A 171 0.15 -23.41 4.03
CA GLY A 171 1.25 -23.97 4.81
C GLY A 171 1.72 -22.99 5.88
N ASN A 172 2.81 -23.33 6.56
CA ASN A 172 3.58 -22.34 7.29
C ASN A 172 4.72 -21.93 6.35
N ASP A 173 4.55 -20.83 5.65
CA ASP A 173 5.25 -20.51 4.42
C ASP A 173 6.35 -19.46 4.65
N PHE A 174 7.41 -19.51 3.84
CA PHE A 174 8.53 -18.58 3.89
C PHE A 174 8.63 -17.85 2.56
N LEU A 175 8.17 -16.59 2.52
CA LEU A 175 8.10 -15.80 1.30
C LEU A 175 9.11 -14.66 1.36
N TYR A 176 9.92 -14.53 0.31
CA TYR A 176 10.94 -13.49 0.18
C TYR A 176 10.73 -12.74 -1.14
N GLY A 177 10.42 -11.44 -1.09
CA GLY A 177 10.31 -10.60 -2.28
C GLY A 177 11.67 -10.42 -2.96
N MET A 178 12.67 -10.07 -2.14
CA MET A 178 14.08 -9.78 -2.43
C MET A 178 14.33 -8.33 -2.87
N GLY A 179 13.71 -7.86 -3.95
CA GLY A 179 13.89 -6.49 -4.39
C GLY A 179 13.09 -6.12 -5.63
N GLY A 180 12.63 -4.88 -5.68
CA GLY A 180 11.46 -4.49 -6.46
C GLY A 180 10.28 -4.24 -5.51
N ASN A 181 9.20 -3.62 -6.00
CA ASN A 181 8.02 -3.36 -5.17
C ASN A 181 7.13 -4.59 -5.15
N ASP A 182 7.22 -5.38 -4.09
CA ASP A 182 6.70 -6.74 -4.05
C ASP A 182 5.32 -6.83 -3.38
N THR A 183 4.59 -7.89 -3.68
CA THR A 183 3.32 -8.26 -3.03
C THR A 183 3.40 -9.69 -2.54
N LEU A 184 3.39 -9.86 -1.23
CA LEU A 184 3.59 -11.14 -0.55
C LEU A 184 2.30 -11.51 0.18
N ASN A 185 1.76 -12.69 -0.08
CA ASN A 185 0.55 -13.21 0.57
C ASN A 185 0.85 -14.59 1.16
N GLY A 186 0.96 -14.68 2.48
CA GLY A 186 1.17 -15.95 3.21
C GLY A 186 -0.01 -16.89 2.99
N GLY A 187 -1.17 -16.48 3.50
CA GLY A 187 -2.46 -17.11 3.26
C GLY A 187 -3.08 -17.66 4.54
N ALA A 188 -2.77 -18.91 4.88
CA ALA A 188 -3.27 -19.54 6.10
C ALA A 188 -2.23 -20.46 6.73
N GLY A 189 -1.74 -20.10 7.91
CA GLY A 189 -0.68 -20.78 8.63
C GLY A 189 0.06 -19.80 9.51
N ASN A 190 1.24 -20.18 9.99
CA ASN A 190 2.12 -19.21 10.66
C ASN A 190 3.30 -18.93 9.73
N ASP A 191 3.20 -17.83 9.02
CA ASP A 191 4.03 -17.50 7.87
C ASP A 191 5.17 -16.53 8.23
N VAL A 192 6.19 -16.50 7.38
CA VAL A 192 7.33 -15.60 7.47
C VAL A 192 7.50 -14.88 6.14
N LEU A 193 7.16 -13.60 6.12
CA LEU A 193 7.26 -12.73 4.96
C LEU A 193 8.41 -11.73 5.15
N ASP A 194 9.20 -11.55 4.10
CA ASP A 194 10.37 -10.67 4.04
C ASP A 194 10.32 -9.94 2.69
N GLY A 195 10.02 -8.64 2.67
CA GLY A 195 9.89 -7.82 1.47
C GLY A 195 11.25 -7.69 0.77
N GLY A 196 12.11 -6.82 1.28
CA GLY A 196 13.50 -6.67 0.86
C GLY A 196 13.86 -5.22 0.55
N GLU A 197 14.26 -4.95 -0.70
CA GLU A 197 14.46 -3.59 -1.21
C GLU A 197 13.29 -3.17 -2.12
N GLY A 198 12.37 -2.35 -1.63
CA GLY A 198 11.14 -2.06 -2.37
C GLY A 198 10.16 -1.27 -1.52
N ALA A 199 9.07 -0.80 -2.14
CA ALA A 199 7.89 -0.39 -1.38
C ALA A 199 6.85 -1.50 -1.51
N ASP A 200 6.78 -2.34 -0.49
CA ASP A 200 6.21 -3.67 -0.56
C ASP A 200 4.84 -3.75 0.13
N ASN A 201 4.05 -4.76 -0.24
CA ASN A 201 2.75 -5.04 0.38
C ASN A 201 2.72 -6.48 0.88
N LEU A 202 2.90 -6.65 2.20
CA LEU A 202 2.90 -7.92 2.90
C LEU A 202 1.53 -8.16 3.54
N GLN A 203 0.95 -9.32 3.26
CA GLN A 203 -0.27 -9.83 3.88
C GLN A 203 0.02 -11.20 4.50
N GLY A 204 -0.09 -11.30 5.83
CA GLY A 204 0.04 -12.56 6.57
C GLY A 204 -1.12 -13.49 6.22
N GLY A 205 -2.30 -13.23 6.78
CA GLY A 205 -3.56 -13.84 6.39
C GLY A 205 -4.34 -14.38 7.58
N THR A 206 -4.16 -15.67 7.91
CA THR A 206 -4.75 -16.28 9.12
C THR A 206 -3.73 -17.15 9.84
N GLY A 207 -3.44 -16.85 11.11
CA GLY A 207 -2.53 -17.59 11.98
C GLY A 207 -1.64 -16.62 12.75
N ASN A 208 -0.42 -17.00 13.14
CA ASN A 208 0.47 -16.06 13.84
C ASN A 208 1.71 -15.80 12.99
N ASP A 209 1.71 -14.67 12.31
CA ASP A 209 2.64 -14.38 11.24
C ASP A 209 3.81 -13.50 11.69
N LYS A 210 4.91 -13.58 10.94
CA LYS A 210 6.04 -12.69 11.10
C LYS A 210 6.33 -11.99 9.77
N MET A 211 6.28 -10.67 9.79
CA MET A 211 6.55 -9.84 8.62
C MET A 211 7.76 -8.94 8.84
N THR A 212 8.52 -8.69 7.78
CA THR A 212 9.60 -7.73 7.72
C THR A 212 9.51 -7.02 6.38
N GLY A 213 9.28 -5.70 6.36
CA GLY A 213 9.21 -4.91 5.14
C GLY A 213 10.58 -4.84 4.48
N GLY A 214 11.50 -4.12 5.11
CA GLY A 214 12.90 -4.06 4.73
C GLY A 214 13.37 -2.63 4.49
N ALA A 215 13.35 -2.19 3.23
CA ALA A 215 13.83 -0.88 2.82
C ALA A 215 12.97 -0.25 1.71
N GLY A 216 12.00 0.55 2.12
CA GLY A 216 11.18 1.45 1.33
C GLY A 216 9.95 1.89 2.12
N ASN A 217 8.80 2.04 1.48
CA ASN A 217 7.59 2.47 2.19
C ASN A 217 6.59 1.32 2.17
N ASP A 218 6.67 0.46 3.19
CA ASP A 218 6.05 -0.85 3.17
C ASP A 218 4.68 -0.83 3.84
N ARG A 219 3.78 -1.69 3.36
CA ARG A 219 2.49 -1.97 3.98
C ARG A 219 2.53 -3.38 4.55
N LEU A 220 2.34 -3.48 5.86
CA LEU A 220 2.30 -4.74 6.60
C LEU A 220 0.89 -4.96 7.16
N ASP A 221 0.23 -6.04 6.74
CA ASP A 221 -1.16 -6.38 7.08
C ASP A 221 -1.22 -7.81 7.63
N GLY A 222 -1.26 -7.96 8.96
CA GLY A 222 -1.17 -9.27 9.63
C GLY A 222 -2.39 -10.14 9.32
N GLY A 223 -3.59 -9.58 9.49
CA GLY A 223 -4.85 -10.29 9.32
C GLY A 223 -5.28 -11.00 10.60
N GLU A 224 -5.93 -12.16 10.48
CA GLU A 224 -6.44 -12.89 11.65
C GLU A 224 -5.30 -13.54 12.46
N GLY A 225 -4.66 -12.78 13.35
CA GLY A 225 -3.49 -13.30 14.04
C GLY A 225 -3.10 -12.71 15.38
N ALA A 226 -1.83 -12.93 15.72
CA ALA A 226 -1.16 -12.25 16.83
C ALA A 226 0.27 -12.06 16.35
N ASP A 227 0.43 -11.04 15.53
CA ASP A 227 1.46 -11.01 14.50
C ASP A 227 2.63 -10.13 14.90
N LEU A 228 3.82 -10.45 14.38
CA LEU A 228 5.02 -9.66 14.60
C LEU A 228 5.36 -8.89 13.31
N MET A 229 5.24 -7.57 13.38
CA MET A 229 5.49 -6.67 12.26
C MET A 229 6.71 -5.79 12.52
N VAL A 230 7.57 -5.71 11.51
CA VAL A 230 8.78 -4.88 11.48
C VAL A 230 8.83 -4.20 10.11
N GLY A 231 8.77 -2.88 10.06
CA GLY A 231 8.82 -2.10 8.83
C GLY A 231 10.25 -2.11 8.29
N GLY A 232 11.07 -1.17 8.74
CA GLY A 232 12.52 -1.25 8.57
C GLY A 232 13.16 0.11 8.33
N LEU A 233 13.26 0.51 7.05
CA LEU A 233 13.80 1.80 6.61
C LEU A 233 12.86 2.43 5.59
N GLY A 234 12.42 3.64 5.86
CA GLY A 234 11.44 4.40 5.07
C GLY A 234 10.14 4.57 5.86
N ASN A 235 9.04 4.92 5.19
CA ASN A 235 7.81 5.32 5.88
C ASN A 235 6.74 4.22 5.77
N ASP A 236 6.63 3.42 6.82
CA ASP A 236 5.88 2.17 6.81
C ASP A 236 4.46 2.32 7.38
N THR A 237 3.56 1.43 6.93
CA THR A 237 2.16 1.38 7.36
C THR A 237 1.80 0.00 7.89
N TYR A 238 1.56 -0.07 9.18
CA TYR A 238 1.09 -1.24 9.90
C TYR A 238 -0.44 -1.26 9.97
N ILE A 239 -1.06 -2.36 9.56
CA ILE A 239 -2.46 -2.65 9.89
C ILE A 239 -2.49 -3.54 11.12
N VAL A 240 -3.05 -3.00 12.19
CA VAL A 240 -3.26 -3.72 13.44
C VAL A 240 -4.76 -3.90 13.65
N ASP A 241 -5.23 -5.14 13.61
CA ASP A 241 -6.64 -5.47 13.87
C ASP A 241 -6.82 -6.40 15.07
N ASN A 242 -5.72 -6.95 15.62
CA ASN A 242 -5.74 -7.82 16.78
C ASN A 242 -4.95 -7.23 17.96
N ASN A 243 -5.45 -7.45 19.19
CA ASN A 243 -4.73 -7.06 20.41
C ASN A 243 -3.48 -7.92 20.65
N GLY A 244 -3.29 -9.02 19.89
CA GLY A 244 -2.09 -9.83 19.89
C GLY A 244 -0.90 -9.22 19.13
N ASP A 245 -1.15 -8.23 18.27
CA ASP A 245 -0.16 -7.73 17.32
C ASP A 245 0.94 -6.90 17.97
N VAL A 246 2.16 -7.05 17.45
CA VAL A 246 3.38 -6.41 17.94
C VAL A 246 4.08 -5.69 16.80
N VAL A 247 4.00 -4.36 16.82
CA VAL A 247 4.75 -3.46 15.94
C VAL A 247 6.11 -3.13 16.58
N THR A 248 7.20 -3.41 15.88
CA THR A 248 8.57 -3.16 16.37
C THR A 248 9.33 -2.23 15.44
N GLU A 249 9.54 -0.98 15.86
CA GLU A 249 10.29 0.01 15.07
C GLU A 249 11.72 0.31 15.55
N GLY A 250 12.56 0.65 14.57
CA GLY A 250 13.96 1.01 14.74
C GLY A 250 14.18 2.49 15.10
N LEU A 251 15.44 2.87 15.32
CA LEU A 251 15.80 4.28 15.34
C LEU A 251 16.15 4.72 13.92
N ASN A 252 15.49 5.77 13.43
CA ASN A 252 15.57 6.24 12.04
C ASN A 252 15.01 5.20 11.03
N GLY A 253 13.87 4.56 11.36
CA GLY A 253 13.07 3.79 10.39
C GLY A 253 12.54 4.74 9.33
N GLY A 254 11.51 5.53 9.67
CA GLY A 254 11.26 6.77 8.95
C GLY A 254 10.25 7.68 9.61
N THR A 255 9.00 7.59 9.17
CA THR A 255 7.86 8.29 9.78
C THR A 255 6.65 7.40 9.57
N ASP A 256 6.38 6.61 10.60
CA ASP A 256 5.69 5.34 10.45
C ASP A 256 4.27 5.43 11.02
N ALA A 257 3.36 4.61 10.51
CA ALA A 257 1.94 4.71 10.78
C ALA A 257 1.31 3.39 11.21
N VAL A 258 0.62 3.40 12.35
CA VAL A 258 -0.36 2.35 12.68
C VAL A 258 -1.75 2.81 12.25
N GLN A 259 -2.40 2.00 11.42
CA GLN A 259 -3.83 2.09 11.14
C GLN A 259 -4.54 0.95 11.87
N THR A 260 -5.63 1.26 12.59
CA THR A 260 -6.33 0.25 13.39
C THR A 260 -7.82 0.49 13.49
N THR A 261 -8.57 -0.60 13.71
CA THR A 261 -9.98 -0.58 14.13
C THR A 261 -10.18 -0.98 15.59
N LEU A 262 -9.09 -1.27 16.32
CA LEU A 262 -9.14 -1.60 17.75
C LEU A 262 -9.62 -0.40 18.57
N HIS A 263 -10.52 -0.64 19.53
CA HIS A 263 -11.05 0.40 20.43
C HIS A 263 -9.99 1.06 21.33
N ASN A 264 -8.84 0.42 21.55
CA ASN A 264 -7.76 0.94 22.39
C ASN A 264 -6.44 0.61 21.70
N TYR A 265 -5.58 1.60 21.51
CA TYR A 265 -4.22 1.38 21.01
C TYR A 265 -3.22 2.33 21.68
N THR A 266 -1.96 1.91 21.72
CA THR A 266 -0.84 2.71 22.25
C THR A 266 0.34 2.49 21.33
N LEU A 267 0.86 3.57 20.75
CA LEU A 267 2.01 3.50 19.86
C LEU A 267 3.20 2.89 20.60
N THR A 268 3.88 1.97 19.94
CA THR A 268 5.18 1.48 20.38
C THR A 268 6.23 2.59 20.18
N ASN A 269 7.42 2.42 20.77
CA ASN A 269 8.48 3.42 20.63
C ASN A 269 8.88 3.59 19.15
N ASN A 270 9.19 4.82 18.76
CA ASN A 270 9.64 5.19 17.41
C ASN A 270 8.58 5.06 16.30
N VAL A 271 7.28 4.94 16.64
CA VAL A 271 6.19 5.12 15.68
C VAL A 271 5.58 6.49 15.88
N GLU A 272 5.41 7.28 14.82
CA GLU A 272 4.90 8.65 14.89
C GLU A 272 3.39 8.75 14.73
N ASN A 273 2.76 7.94 13.86
CA ASN A 273 1.38 8.18 13.45
C ASN A 273 0.43 7.07 13.93
N LEU A 274 -0.72 7.47 14.46
CA LEU A 274 -1.84 6.58 14.80
C LEU A 274 -3.11 7.07 14.09
N VAL A 275 -3.76 6.19 13.34
CA VAL A 275 -5.02 6.50 12.63
C VAL A 275 -6.06 5.44 12.94
N PHE A 276 -7.18 5.86 13.53
CA PHE A 276 -8.34 4.98 13.68
C PHE A 276 -9.19 5.01 12.40
N THR A 277 -9.46 3.84 11.82
CA THR A 277 -10.16 3.71 10.52
C THR A 277 -11.63 3.29 10.63
N GLY A 278 -12.13 3.08 11.85
CA GLY A 278 -13.53 2.72 12.13
C GLY A 278 -14.40 3.90 12.58
N THR A 279 -15.66 3.62 12.93
CA THR A 279 -16.67 4.60 13.39
C THR A 279 -17.04 4.45 14.87
N GLY A 280 -16.27 3.66 15.62
CA GLY A 280 -16.46 3.47 17.06
C GLY A 280 -15.90 4.64 17.87
N ALA A 281 -16.08 4.57 19.19
CA ALA A 281 -15.27 5.35 20.12
C ALA A 281 -13.92 4.64 20.34
N PHE A 282 -12.84 5.41 20.34
CA PHE A 282 -11.46 4.96 20.41
C PHE A 282 -10.71 5.54 21.60
N THR A 283 -9.60 4.91 21.97
CA THR A 283 -8.63 5.44 22.92
C THR A 283 -7.24 5.27 22.34
N GLY A 284 -6.65 6.38 21.88
CA GLY A 284 -5.31 6.43 21.31
C GLY A 284 -4.31 7.00 22.31
N ARG A 285 -3.11 6.41 22.37
CA ARG A 285 -2.00 6.94 23.14
C ARG A 285 -0.74 7.00 22.27
N GLY A 286 -0.07 8.14 22.33
CA GLY A 286 1.27 8.32 21.81
C GLY A 286 2.33 7.71 22.70
N ASN A 287 3.58 8.10 22.45
CA ASN A 287 4.78 7.61 23.12
C ASN A 287 5.57 8.76 23.78
N ALA A 288 6.82 9.01 23.39
CA ALA A 288 7.68 10.05 23.96
C ALA A 288 8.41 10.88 22.89
N ILE A 289 7.97 10.76 21.63
CA ILE A 289 8.38 11.57 20.49
C ILE A 289 7.14 12.25 19.91
N ALA A 290 7.33 13.26 19.06
CA ALA A 290 6.23 13.93 18.37
C ALA A 290 5.36 12.91 17.61
N ASN A 291 4.07 12.87 17.92
CA ASN A 291 3.11 11.97 17.30
C ASN A 291 2.00 12.71 16.57
N THR A 292 1.44 12.10 15.52
CA THR A 292 0.17 12.52 14.91
C THR A 292 -0.89 11.46 15.16
N ILE A 293 -1.92 11.79 15.95
CA ILE A 293 -2.98 10.86 16.33
C ILE A 293 -4.31 11.37 15.76
N THR A 294 -4.95 10.56 14.93
CA THR A 294 -6.22 10.85 14.26
C THR A 294 -7.29 9.90 14.77
N GLY A 295 -8.30 10.46 15.45
CA GLY A 295 -9.54 9.79 15.83
C GLY A 295 -10.45 9.52 14.63
N GLY A 296 -11.71 9.20 14.91
CA GLY A 296 -12.70 8.78 13.93
C GLY A 296 -13.96 9.66 13.94
N SER A 297 -15.10 8.97 14.05
CA SER A 297 -16.43 9.61 14.16
C SER A 297 -17.16 9.24 15.46
N GLY A 298 -16.41 8.77 16.45
CA GLY A 298 -16.90 8.40 17.78
C GLY A 298 -16.59 9.49 18.79
N ASN A 299 -16.80 9.22 20.08
CA ASN A 299 -16.32 10.09 21.15
C ASN A 299 -14.97 9.55 21.63
N ASP A 300 -13.88 10.13 21.14
CA ASP A 300 -12.55 9.55 21.23
C ASP A 300 -11.72 10.14 22.38
N PHE A 301 -10.78 9.34 22.90
CA PHE A 301 -9.87 9.74 23.98
C PHE A 301 -8.43 9.65 23.48
N LEU A 302 -7.83 10.79 23.14
CA LEU A 302 -6.51 10.87 22.51
C LEU A 302 -5.52 11.51 23.47
N TYR A 303 -4.39 10.83 23.70
CA TYR A 303 -3.30 11.29 24.56
C TYR A 303 -2.00 11.35 23.76
N GLY A 304 -1.40 12.53 23.60
CA GLY A 304 -0.09 12.68 22.96
C GLY A 304 1.03 12.08 23.83
N MET A 305 0.97 12.39 25.12
CA MET A 305 1.85 12.00 26.23
C MET A 305 3.10 12.87 26.34
N GLY A 306 3.94 12.95 25.31
CA GLY A 306 5.11 13.83 25.33
C GLY A 306 5.93 13.77 24.06
N GLY A 307 6.48 14.92 23.68
CA GLY A 307 6.80 15.21 22.28
C GLY A 307 6.00 16.44 21.85
N ASN A 308 6.19 16.92 20.61
CA ASN A 308 5.34 18.00 20.09
C ASN A 308 4.24 17.35 19.24
N ASP A 309 3.09 17.11 19.84
CA ASP A 309 2.08 16.21 19.30
C ASP A 309 1.03 16.95 18.46
N THR A 310 0.37 16.22 17.58
CA THR A 310 -0.77 16.70 16.80
C THR A 310 -1.93 15.73 16.94
N LEU A 311 -3.03 16.22 17.49
CA LEU A 311 -4.19 15.43 17.90
C LEU A 311 -5.43 15.92 17.16
N TYR A 312 -6.06 15.04 16.39
CA TYR A 312 -7.32 15.30 15.68
C TYR A 312 -8.42 14.42 16.26
N GLY A 313 -9.43 14.99 16.94
CA GLY A 313 -10.59 14.24 17.44
C GLY A 313 -11.43 13.71 16.28
N GLY A 314 -11.98 14.63 15.48
CA GLY A 314 -12.69 14.34 14.25
C GLY A 314 -14.13 14.82 14.31
N ALA A 315 -15.06 13.89 14.58
CA ALA A 315 -16.47 14.21 14.80
C ALA A 315 -17.03 13.37 15.93
N GLY A 316 -17.59 14.01 16.95
CA GLY A 316 -17.86 13.37 18.23
C GLY A 316 -17.81 14.38 19.35
N ASN A 317 -17.88 13.92 20.60
CA ASN A 317 -17.52 14.73 21.74
C ASN A 317 -16.21 14.17 22.30
N ASP A 318 -15.09 14.70 21.81
CA ASP A 318 -13.77 14.12 21.96
C ASP A 318 -13.03 14.67 23.19
N ALA A 319 -12.05 13.92 23.66
CA ALA A 319 -11.20 14.27 24.80
C ALA A 319 -9.73 14.15 24.39
N LEU A 320 -9.11 15.29 24.12
CA LEU A 320 -7.72 15.41 23.70
C LEU A 320 -6.86 15.93 24.87
N ASP A 321 -5.70 15.31 25.07
CA ASP A 321 -4.71 15.63 26.09
C ASP A 321 -3.33 15.61 25.40
N GLY A 322 -2.67 16.76 25.27
CA GLY A 322 -1.35 16.90 24.64
C GLY A 322 -0.30 16.19 25.47
N GLY A 323 0.17 16.86 26.53
CA GLY A 323 1.08 16.30 27.52
C GLY A 323 2.28 17.20 27.78
N ASP A 324 3.49 16.65 27.68
CA ASP A 324 4.74 17.41 27.76
C ASP A 324 5.22 17.78 26.34
N GLY A 325 4.92 18.99 25.86
CA GLY A 325 5.07 19.30 24.45
C GLY A 325 4.75 20.74 24.05
N ALA A 326 4.97 21.07 22.78
CA ALA A 326 4.31 22.22 22.15
C ALA A 326 3.33 21.67 21.11
N ASP A 327 2.10 21.45 21.56
CA ASP A 327 1.16 20.54 20.91
C ASP A 327 0.14 21.28 20.03
N ASN A 328 -0.49 20.58 19.09
CA ASN A 328 -1.56 21.09 18.24
C ASN A 328 -2.79 20.19 18.33
N LEU A 329 -3.77 20.62 19.12
CA LEU A 329 -5.02 19.90 19.38
C LEU A 329 -6.15 20.51 18.56
N GLN A 330 -6.83 19.68 17.78
CA GLN A 330 -8.05 20.03 17.06
C GLN A 330 -9.17 19.05 17.45
N GLY A 331 -10.22 19.55 18.11
CA GLY A 331 -11.40 18.74 18.47
C GLY A 331 -12.13 18.31 17.21
N GLY A 332 -12.83 19.24 16.57
CA GLY A 332 -13.42 19.07 15.25
C GLY A 332 -14.89 19.45 15.22
N ALA A 333 -15.78 18.47 15.39
CA ALA A 333 -17.22 18.67 15.29
C ALA A 333 -18.01 17.92 16.38
N GLY A 334 -18.42 18.68 17.39
CA GLY A 334 -19.22 18.29 18.54
C GLY A 334 -18.75 19.07 19.76
N ASN A 335 -18.98 18.59 20.98
CA ASN A 335 -18.63 19.35 22.19
C ASN A 335 -17.38 18.74 22.83
N ASP A 336 -16.23 19.29 22.50
CA ASP A 336 -14.93 18.68 22.74
C ASP A 336 -14.27 19.18 24.03
N LYS A 337 -13.33 18.39 24.55
CA LYS A 337 -12.48 18.75 25.68
C LYS A 337 -11.01 18.65 25.30
N LEU A 338 -10.33 19.78 25.19
CA LEU A 338 -8.90 19.88 24.87
C LEU A 338 -8.11 20.30 26.12
N THR A 339 -7.00 19.61 26.37
CA THR A 339 -6.01 19.93 27.41
C THR A 339 -4.65 19.98 26.74
N GLY A 340 -3.98 21.14 26.71
CA GLY A 340 -2.64 21.27 26.12
C GLY A 340 -1.61 20.51 26.98
N GLY A 341 -1.27 21.10 28.12
CA GLY A 341 -0.40 20.48 29.12
C GLY A 341 0.76 21.38 29.50
N ALA A 342 1.97 21.03 29.05
CA ALA A 342 3.22 21.68 29.44
C ALA A 342 4.08 22.07 28.23
N GLY A 343 3.77 23.22 27.66
CA GLY A 343 4.62 23.99 26.74
C GLY A 343 3.81 25.08 26.08
N ASN A 344 3.97 25.29 24.77
CA ASN A 344 3.29 26.37 24.06
C ASN A 344 2.28 25.77 23.09
N ASP A 345 1.05 25.54 23.57
CA ASP A 345 0.10 24.68 22.88
C ASP A 345 -0.84 25.48 21.97
N ARG A 346 -1.28 24.86 20.88
CA ARG A 346 -2.32 25.37 19.99
C ARG A 346 -3.58 24.53 20.16
N LEU A 347 -4.67 25.15 20.60
CA LEU A 347 -5.95 24.48 20.83
C LEU A 347 -7.03 25.09 19.91
N GLU A 348 -7.64 24.26 19.07
CA GLU A 348 -8.78 24.62 18.21
C GLU A 348 -9.95 23.68 18.52
N GLY A 349 -10.96 24.14 19.26
CA GLY A 349 -12.15 23.34 19.60
C GLY A 349 -12.88 22.87 18.34
N GLY A 350 -13.43 23.82 17.56
CA GLY A 350 -13.94 23.56 16.21
C GLY A 350 -15.37 24.04 16.02
N GLN A 351 -16.32 23.10 15.93
CA GLN A 351 -17.76 23.36 15.85
C GLN A 351 -18.48 22.74 17.05
N GLY A 352 -18.81 23.53 18.06
CA GLY A 352 -19.32 22.98 19.32
C GLY A 352 -19.76 24.00 20.36
N ASP A 353 -19.87 23.52 21.60
CA ASP A 353 -19.67 24.32 22.80
C ASP A 353 -18.49 23.67 23.57
N ASP A 354 -17.25 24.12 23.33
CA ASP A 354 -16.04 23.37 23.71
C ASP A 354 -15.46 23.76 25.08
N ILE A 355 -14.65 22.86 25.65
CA ILE A 355 -13.94 23.06 26.92
C ILE A 355 -12.44 22.96 26.68
N MET A 356 -11.73 24.06 26.87
CA MET A 356 -10.29 24.14 26.63
C MET A 356 -9.54 24.47 27.93
N THR A 357 -8.34 23.92 28.06
CA THR A 357 -7.32 24.30 29.04
C THR A 357 -5.99 24.23 28.30
N GLY A 358 -5.23 25.34 28.26
CA GLY A 358 -3.87 25.34 27.72
C GLY A 358 -2.96 24.59 28.69
N GLY A 359 -2.28 25.31 29.56
CA GLY A 359 -1.70 24.73 30.76
C GLY A 359 -0.55 25.55 31.31
N ALA A 360 0.67 25.19 30.94
CA ALA A 360 1.89 25.82 31.42
C ALA A 360 2.82 26.22 30.25
N GLY A 361 2.63 27.45 29.76
CA GLY A 361 3.55 28.12 28.85
C GLY A 361 2.89 29.34 28.21
N ASN A 362 2.97 29.45 26.89
CA ASN A 362 2.30 30.48 26.10
C ASN A 362 1.36 29.80 25.08
N ASP A 363 0.08 29.69 25.44
CA ASP A 363 -0.91 28.92 24.70
C ASP A 363 -1.68 29.78 23.69
N THR A 364 -2.11 29.18 22.59
CA THR A 364 -2.91 29.84 21.54
C THR A 364 -4.23 29.11 21.36
N PHE A 365 -5.32 29.75 21.80
CA PHE A 365 -6.67 29.27 21.60
C PHE A 365 -7.22 29.85 20.30
N VAL A 366 -7.68 29.00 19.40
CA VAL A 366 -7.97 29.35 18.01
C VAL A 366 -9.46 29.25 17.74
N PHE A 367 -10.01 30.29 17.13
CA PHE A 367 -11.44 30.40 16.88
C PHE A 367 -11.71 30.55 15.39
N SER A 368 -12.49 29.62 14.84
CA SER A 368 -12.92 29.59 13.44
C SER A 368 -14.45 29.75 13.32
N ALA A 369 -14.96 29.89 12.10
CA ALA A 369 -16.37 30.22 11.87
C ALA A 369 -17.31 29.05 12.21
N GLY A 370 -17.80 29.01 13.45
CA GLY A 370 -18.73 27.99 13.93
C GLY A 370 -18.52 27.56 15.38
N PHE A 371 -17.51 28.09 16.08
CA PHE A 371 -17.09 27.66 17.42
C PHE A 371 -18.14 27.74 18.54
N GLY A 372 -19.32 28.34 18.34
CA GLY A 372 -20.38 28.34 19.35
C GLY A 372 -19.95 28.97 20.68
N ARG A 373 -19.99 28.24 21.81
CA ARG A 373 -19.85 28.84 23.15
C ARG A 373 -18.79 28.17 24.03
N ASP A 374 -17.55 28.43 23.67
CA ASP A 374 -16.38 27.84 24.30
C ASP A 374 -16.08 28.38 25.71
N ARG A 375 -15.42 27.52 26.49
CA ARG A 375 -14.99 27.79 27.86
C ARG A 375 -13.52 27.45 28.01
N ILE A 376 -12.70 28.47 28.26
CA ILE A 376 -11.30 28.28 28.69
C ILE A 376 -11.32 28.26 30.22
N THR A 377 -11.20 27.07 30.80
CA THR A 377 -11.49 26.82 32.24
C THR A 377 -10.30 27.09 33.16
N SER A 378 -9.08 26.94 32.64
CA SER A 378 -7.79 27.22 33.29
C SER A 378 -6.70 27.38 32.23
N GLY A 379 -5.51 27.87 32.65
CA GLY A 379 -4.43 28.26 31.74
C GLY A 379 -4.37 29.78 31.61
N PHE A 380 -5.31 30.35 30.83
CA PHE A 380 -5.29 31.72 30.31
C PHE A 380 -4.61 32.80 31.18
N ASP A 381 -3.32 33.06 30.93
CA ASP A 381 -2.58 34.21 31.48
C ASP A 381 -2.52 35.38 30.48
N SER A 382 -2.98 36.54 30.93
CA SER A 382 -2.96 37.81 30.18
C SER A 382 -1.81 38.72 30.64
N ASN A 383 -0.73 38.14 31.16
CA ASN A 383 0.41 38.84 31.72
C ASN A 383 1.67 38.66 30.87
N PRO A 384 2.10 39.68 30.10
CA PRO A 384 3.33 39.62 29.29
C PRO A 384 4.64 39.34 30.06
N SER A 385 4.60 39.23 31.40
CA SER A 385 5.73 38.91 32.26
C SER A 385 5.66 37.52 32.94
N GLY A 386 4.57 36.75 32.75
CA GLY A 386 4.32 35.48 33.43
C GLY A 386 4.28 34.23 32.54
N GLY A 387 4.16 34.45 31.23
CA GLY A 387 3.54 33.53 30.28
C GLY A 387 2.35 34.30 29.69
N GLN A 388 2.25 34.43 28.37
CA GLN A 388 1.13 35.13 27.74
C GLN A 388 0.43 34.21 26.75
N ASP A 389 -0.85 34.01 27.00
CA ASP A 389 -1.74 33.24 26.15
C ASP A 389 -2.48 34.17 25.17
N TYR A 390 -2.83 33.61 24.02
CA TYR A 390 -3.41 34.35 22.91
C TYR A 390 -4.75 33.76 22.46
N LEU A 391 -5.66 34.65 22.09
CA LEU A 391 -6.90 34.31 21.40
C LEU A 391 -6.72 34.62 19.91
N ASP A 392 -6.53 33.59 19.08
CA ASP A 392 -6.43 33.74 17.63
C ASP A 392 -7.82 33.88 17.02
N VAL A 393 -8.11 35.11 16.59
CA VAL A 393 -9.35 35.51 15.92
C VAL A 393 -9.07 36.03 14.50
N SER A 394 -7.86 35.78 13.97
CA SER A 394 -7.42 36.26 12.66
C SER A 394 -8.30 35.71 11.52
N LEU A 395 -8.83 34.49 11.66
CA LEU A 395 -9.75 33.87 10.70
C LEU A 395 -11.07 34.65 10.49
N PHE A 396 -11.43 35.55 11.40
CA PHE A 396 -12.60 36.44 11.24
C PHE A 396 -12.31 37.74 10.46
N GLY A 397 -11.07 37.93 9.97
CA GLY A 397 -10.68 39.17 9.29
C GLY A 397 -10.66 40.39 10.23
N ILE A 398 -10.37 40.15 11.51
CA ILE A 398 -10.29 41.20 12.54
C ILE A 398 -8.84 41.68 12.60
N GLY A 399 -8.63 42.96 12.32
CA GLY A 399 -7.37 43.68 12.42
C GLY A 399 -7.49 44.86 13.40
N VAL A 400 -6.37 45.54 13.67
CA VAL A 400 -6.31 46.65 14.64
C VAL A 400 -7.37 47.74 14.36
N ALA A 401 -7.68 47.99 13.08
CA ALA A 401 -8.63 49.02 12.67
C ALA A 401 -10.11 48.71 12.95
N ASN A 402 -10.52 47.43 13.04
CA ASN A 402 -11.91 47.02 13.27
C ASN A 402 -12.13 46.25 14.59
N PHE A 403 -11.07 45.94 15.35
CA PHE A 403 -11.12 45.23 16.63
C PHE A 403 -12.23 45.75 17.58
N ALA A 404 -12.25 47.05 17.89
CA ALA A 404 -13.21 47.62 18.82
C ALA A 404 -14.68 47.57 18.34
N SER A 405 -14.92 47.43 17.03
CA SER A 405 -16.26 47.15 16.49
C SER A 405 -16.61 45.67 16.57
N SER A 406 -15.66 44.78 16.24
CA SER A 406 -15.89 43.33 16.05
C SER A 406 -15.83 42.51 17.34
N VAL A 407 -15.07 42.94 18.35
CA VAL A 407 -14.86 42.22 19.62
C VAL A 407 -15.51 43.01 20.76
N LYS A 408 -16.24 42.32 21.64
CA LYS A 408 -16.81 42.87 22.88
C LYS A 408 -16.31 42.07 24.08
N ILE A 409 -15.67 42.75 25.02
CA ILE A 409 -15.15 42.15 26.27
C ILE A 409 -16.02 42.64 27.43
N ALA A 410 -16.56 41.73 28.23
CA ALA A 410 -17.44 42.01 29.35
C ALA A 410 -17.10 41.15 30.58
N GLY A 411 -17.48 41.60 31.77
CA GLY A 411 -17.41 40.77 32.98
C GLY A 411 -18.56 39.76 33.02
N GLY A 412 -18.23 38.50 33.26
CA GLY A 412 -19.18 37.40 33.48
C GLY A 412 -19.50 37.16 34.95
N THR A 413 -20.12 36.01 35.23
CA THR A 413 -20.28 35.47 36.58
C THR A 413 -18.94 34.98 37.14
N GLY A 414 -18.74 35.03 38.47
CA GLY A 414 -17.65 34.29 39.11
C GLY A 414 -16.22 34.72 38.75
N ASN A 415 -15.96 36.01 38.56
CA ASN A 415 -14.67 36.54 38.06
C ASN A 415 -14.25 36.00 36.68
N SER A 416 -15.20 35.54 35.87
CA SER A 416 -14.95 35.20 34.46
C SER A 416 -15.02 36.43 33.56
N THR A 417 -14.41 36.33 32.38
CA THR A 417 -14.56 37.28 31.26
C THR A 417 -15.37 36.63 30.15
N VAL A 418 -16.28 37.39 29.55
CA VAL A 418 -17.09 36.95 28.40
C VAL A 418 -16.70 37.80 27.20
N ILE A 419 -16.31 37.14 26.12
CA ILE A 419 -15.91 37.77 24.86
C ILE A 419 -16.92 37.36 23.79
N THR A 420 -17.41 38.32 23.02
CA THR A 420 -18.31 38.08 21.89
C THR A 420 -17.69 38.61 20.61
N ILE A 421 -17.71 37.81 19.56
CA ILE A 421 -17.15 38.12 18.24
C ILE A 421 -18.29 38.22 17.22
N GLY A 422 -18.40 39.35 16.53
CA GLY A 422 -19.43 39.57 15.49
C GLY A 422 -20.77 40.08 16.02
N ASP A 423 -21.87 39.68 15.36
CA ASP A 423 -23.23 40.12 15.68
C ASP A 423 -23.81 39.34 16.89
N PRO A 424 -24.30 40.01 17.96
CA PRO A 424 -24.84 39.37 19.15
C PRO A 424 -25.98 38.36 18.96
N VAL A 425 -26.61 38.29 17.78
CA VAL A 425 -27.79 37.43 17.56
C VAL A 425 -27.44 35.95 17.31
N ASN A 426 -26.27 35.65 16.75
CA ASN A 426 -25.80 34.28 16.47
C ASN A 426 -24.53 33.99 17.27
N ALA A 427 -24.65 34.13 18.60
CA ALA A 427 -23.53 34.44 19.49
C ALA A 427 -22.47 33.32 19.60
N ASN A 428 -21.41 33.46 18.80
CA ASN A 428 -20.09 32.93 19.09
C ASN A 428 -19.54 33.63 20.36
N VAL A 429 -19.30 32.88 21.44
CA VAL A 429 -18.96 33.39 22.78
C VAL A 429 -17.78 32.63 23.37
N ILE A 430 -16.72 33.34 23.75
CA ILE A 430 -15.60 32.77 24.51
C ILE A 430 -15.79 33.16 25.98
N THR A 431 -15.78 32.18 26.88
CA THR A 431 -15.79 32.40 28.33
C THR A 431 -14.43 32.05 28.92
N LEU A 432 -13.69 33.05 29.39
CA LEU A 432 -12.45 32.86 30.13
C LEU A 432 -12.79 32.78 31.63
N GLU A 433 -12.61 31.61 32.25
CA GLU A 433 -12.95 31.43 33.66
C GLU A 433 -11.85 31.96 34.59
N ASN A 434 -12.26 32.61 35.69
CA ASN A 434 -11.37 33.24 36.66
C ASN A 434 -10.45 34.39 36.14
N VAL A 435 -10.53 34.74 34.85
CA VAL A 435 -9.83 35.89 34.24
C VAL A 435 -10.62 37.18 34.40
N ASN A 436 -9.98 38.25 34.88
CA ASN A 436 -10.63 39.54 35.07
C ASN A 436 -10.77 40.32 33.76
N SER A 437 -11.96 40.83 33.44
CA SER A 437 -12.23 41.50 32.16
C SER A 437 -11.53 42.86 31.94
N LYS A 438 -10.67 43.26 32.89
CA LYS A 438 -9.78 44.43 32.79
C LYS A 438 -8.31 44.08 32.55
N SER A 439 -7.90 42.81 32.64
CA SER A 439 -6.56 42.38 32.18
C SER A 439 -6.57 42.12 30.68
N VAL A 440 -7.66 41.52 30.17
CA VAL A 440 -7.82 41.23 28.74
C VAL A 440 -7.90 42.51 27.92
N ASN A 441 -7.02 42.64 26.94
CA ASN A 441 -6.84 43.80 26.08
C ASN A 441 -6.50 43.38 24.64
N ILE A 442 -6.15 44.30 23.74
CA ILE A 442 -5.90 43.97 22.32
C ILE A 442 -4.62 43.15 22.11
N ASP A 443 -3.64 43.27 23.02
CA ASP A 443 -2.35 42.55 22.93
C ASP A 443 -2.47 41.06 23.28
N ASP A 444 -3.64 40.61 23.76
CA ASP A 444 -3.97 39.19 24.04
C ASP A 444 -4.66 38.49 22.85
N PHE A 445 -4.74 39.15 21.69
CA PHE A 445 -5.37 38.60 20.48
C PHE A 445 -4.40 38.55 19.29
N ILE A 446 -4.44 37.43 18.56
CA ILE A 446 -3.82 37.35 17.23
C ILE A 446 -4.83 37.83 16.18
N LEU A 447 -4.40 38.79 15.37
CA LEU A 447 -5.21 39.56 14.43
C LEU A 447 -4.64 39.47 13.01
N ILE A 448 -5.42 39.82 11.99
CA ILE A 448 -4.87 40.02 10.63
C ILE A 448 -3.98 41.28 10.58
N GLY A 449 -2.88 41.19 9.83
CA GLY A 449 -1.88 42.25 9.64
C GLY A 449 -2.29 43.36 8.67
#